data_AF-A0A3D4X5I3-F1
#
_entry.id   AF-A0A3D4X5I3-F1
#
_cell.length_a   1.000
_cell.length_b   1.000
_cell.length_c   1.000
_cell.angle_alpha   90.00
_cell.angle_beta   90.00
_cell.angle_gamma   90.00
#
_symmetry.space_group_name_H-M   'P 1'
#
loop_
_entity.id
_entity.type
_entity.pdbx_description
1 polymer ?
#
loop_
_entity_poly.entity_id
_entity_poly.type
_entity_poly.pdbx_seq_one_letter_code
_entity_poly.pdbx_strand_id
1 'polypeptide(L)' 'YLSNVYPDDTRKLAGIVFEITDAEIEYFHLGVNPIFRESYTIGSGIVKEKGYQITDACIGCGSCA' A
#
# COMPACT_ATOMS: atom_id res chain seq x y z
N TYR A 1 15.32 -18.87 8.34
CA TYR A 1 14.30 -18.35 7.39
C TYR A 1 14.81 -17.21 6.48
N LEU A 2 16.05 -16.72 6.62
CA LEU A 2 16.68 -15.80 5.63
C LEU A 2 18.10 -16.24 5.23
N SER A 3 18.48 -17.48 5.55
CA SER A 3 19.84 -18.02 5.39
C SER A 3 20.31 -18.05 3.92
N ASN A 4 19.39 -18.00 2.97
CA ASN A 4 19.71 -17.95 1.53
C ASN A 4 19.92 -16.52 1.02
N VAL A 5 19.40 -15.50 1.71
CA VAL A 5 19.57 -14.08 1.35
C VAL A 5 20.85 -13.52 1.96
N TYR A 6 21.19 -13.99 3.16
CA TYR A 6 22.46 -13.72 3.82
C TYR A 6 23.14 -15.06 4.18
N PRO A 7 23.90 -15.66 3.27
CA PRO A 7 24.74 -16.80 3.59
C PRO A 7 25.74 -16.43 4.69
N ASP A 8 26.02 -17.37 5.59
CA ASP A 8 26.92 -17.18 6.73
C ASP A 8 26.56 -15.94 7.58
N ASP A 9 27.52 -15.03 7.76
CA ASP A 9 27.37 -13.80 8.54
C ASP A 9 27.40 -12.54 7.65
N THR A 10 27.13 -12.70 6.35
CA THR A 10 27.13 -11.59 5.37
C THR A 10 26.15 -10.48 5.71
N ARG A 11 25.15 -10.75 6.56
CA ARG A 11 24.27 -9.73 7.16
C ARG A 11 25.07 -8.64 7.88
N LYS A 12 26.21 -8.97 8.51
CA LYS A 12 27.11 -7.98 9.15
C LYS A 12 27.93 -7.17 8.15
N LEU A 13 28.15 -7.70 6.94
CA LEU A 13 28.81 -7.01 5.83
C LEU A 13 27.82 -6.12 5.06
N ALA A 14 26.56 -6.54 4.99
CA ALA A 14 25.45 -5.84 4.37
C ALA A 14 24.93 -4.68 5.25
N GLY A 15 25.83 -3.80 5.70
CA GLY A 15 25.53 -2.49 6.27
C GLY A 15 24.29 -2.39 7.18
N ILE A 16 23.44 -1.40 6.90
CA ILE A 16 22.23 -1.08 7.67
C ILE A 16 21.02 -1.80 7.03
N VAL A 17 20.26 -2.51 7.86
CA VAL A 17 18.99 -3.14 7.47
C VAL A 17 17.83 -2.27 7.99
N PHE A 18 16.82 -2.05 7.15
CA PHE A 18 15.61 -1.34 7.52
C PHE A 18 14.42 -2.30 7.58
N GLU A 19 13.50 -2.04 8.50
CA GLU A 19 12.22 -2.73 8.64
C GLU A 19 11.10 -1.71 8.48
N ILE A 20 10.02 -2.11 7.81
CA ILE A 20 8.77 -1.35 7.78
C ILE A 20 7.91 -1.91 8.91
N THR A 21 7.76 -1.15 9.99
CA THR A 21 6.94 -1.56 11.15
C THR A 21 5.47 -1.29 10.92
N ASP A 22 5.15 -0.10 10.38
CA ASP A 22 3.78 0.37 10.19
C ASP A 22 3.63 0.99 8.80
N ALA A 23 2.65 0.52 8.02
CA ALA A 23 2.40 1.03 6.69
C ALA A 23 0.95 0.86 6.24
N GLU A 24 0.57 1.69 5.27
CA GLU A 24 -0.64 1.55 4.46
C GLU A 24 -0.20 1.30 3.00
N ILE A 25 -0.78 0.29 2.36
CA ILE A 25 -0.45 -0.13 0.99
C ILE A 25 -1.73 -0.08 0.16
N GLU A 26 -1.67 0.57 -1.01
CA GLU A 26 -2.71 0.48 -2.04
C GLU A 26 -2.19 -0.38 -3.20
N TYR A 27 -2.92 -1.44 -3.53
CA TYR A 27 -2.62 -2.30 -4.68
C TYR A 27 -3.62 -2.09 -5.80
N PHE A 28 -3.12 -1.99 -7.03
CA PHE A 28 -3.91 -1.79 -8.23
C PHE A 28 -3.53 -2.82 -9.28
N HIS A 29 -4.49 -3.62 -9.74
CA HIS A 29 -4.30 -4.50 -10.88
C HIS A 29 -5.05 -3.94 -12.09
N LEU A 30 -4.32 -3.19 -12.91
CA LEU A 30 -4.85 -2.50 -14.10
C LEU A 30 -5.15 -3.45 -15.28
N GLY A 31 -4.74 -4.71 -15.20
CA GLY A 31 -4.91 -5.71 -16.25
C GLY A 31 -6.24 -6.45 -16.24
N VAL A 32 -7.13 -6.17 -15.28
CA VAL A 32 -8.44 -6.82 -15.13
C VAL A 32 -9.58 -5.81 -15.20
N ASN A 33 -10.78 -6.28 -15.57
CA ASN A 33 -11.99 -5.44 -15.65
C ASN A 33 -13.15 -6.09 -14.85
N PRO A 34 -13.69 -5.42 -13.81
CA PRO A 34 -13.29 -4.09 -13.31
C PRO A 34 -11.87 -4.09 -12.73
N ILE A 35 -11.22 -2.91 -12.71
CA ILE A 35 -9.89 -2.74 -12.10
C ILE A 35 -9.96 -3.23 -10.66
N PHE A 36 -9.08 -4.15 -10.29
CA PHE A 36 -9.00 -4.62 -8.92
C PHE A 36 -8.16 -3.65 -8.10
N ARG A 37 -8.71 -3.21 -6.97
CA ARG A 37 -8.09 -2.27 -6.05
C ARG A 37 -8.34 -2.73 -4.62
N GLU A 38 -7.28 -2.86 -3.84
CA GLU A 38 -7.37 -3.24 -2.43
C GLU A 38 -6.38 -2.45 -1.58
N SER A 39 -6.76 -2.23 -0.33
CA SER A 39 -5.95 -1.54 0.68
C SER A 39 -5.54 -2.51 1.78
N TYR A 40 -4.26 -2.48 2.13
CA TYR A 40 -3.68 -3.33 3.16
C TYR A 40 -2.94 -2.49 4.19
N THR A 41 -2.81 -3.03 5.40
CA THR A 41 -2.02 -2.42 6.47
C THR A 41 -0.96 -3.39 6.97
N ILE A 42 0.18 -2.82 7.37
CA ILE A 42 1.25 -3.50 8.10
C ILE A 42 1.32 -2.89 9.49
N GLY A 43 1.50 -3.72 10.51
CA GLY A 43 1.60 -3.30 11.90
C GLY A 43 0.33 -2.61 12.40
N SER A 44 0.51 -1.43 12.98
CA SER A 44 -0.56 -0.54 13.45
C SER A 44 -0.97 0.50 12.41
N GLY A 45 -0.63 0.27 11.13
CA GLY A 45 -1.06 1.12 10.03
C GLY A 45 -2.59 1.25 9.97
N ILE A 46 -3.07 2.46 9.71
CA ILE A 46 -4.50 2.77 9.59
C ILE A 46 -4.79 3.07 8.12
N VAL A 47 -5.75 2.36 7.53
CA VAL A 47 -6.24 2.69 6.18
C VAL A 47 -6.96 4.03 6.24
N LYS A 48 -6.53 4.99 5.41
CA LYS A 48 -7.27 6.23 5.20
C LYS A 48 -8.19 6.01 4.00
N GLU A 49 -9.49 6.22 4.19
CA GLU A 49 -10.38 6.22 3.04
C GLU A 49 -9.95 7.31 2.06
N LYS A 50 -9.66 6.89 0.83
CA LYS A 50 -9.27 7.78 -0.26
C LYS A 50 -10.34 7.75 -1.34
N GLY A 51 -10.66 8.93 -1.82
CA GLY A 51 -11.69 9.14 -2.81
C GLY A 51 -12.56 10.31 -2.43
N TYR A 52 -13.54 10.58 -3.28
CA TYR A 52 -14.57 11.56 -3.03
C TYR A 52 -15.91 10.85 -3.17
N GLN A 53 -16.71 10.87 -2.11
CA GLN A 53 -18.08 10.42 -2.19
C GLN A 53 -18.93 11.60 -2.66
N ILE A 54 -19.61 11.42 -3.79
CA ILE A 54 -20.67 12.33 -4.20
C ILE A 54 -21.80 12.18 -3.17
N THR A 55 -22.08 13.25 -2.45
CA THR A 55 -23.17 13.32 -1.47
C THR A 55 -24.42 13.94 -2.09
N ASP A 56 -25.52 13.95 -1.36
CA ASP A 56 -26.77 14.61 -1.76
C ASP A 56 -26.62 16.13 -1.97
N ALA A 57 -25.50 16.73 -1.52
CA ALA A 57 -25.16 18.12 -1.79
C ALA A 57 -24.60 18.37 -3.21
N CYS A 58 -24.40 17.31 -4.01
CA CYS A 58 -23.88 17.45 -5.37
C CYS A 58 -24.87 18.17 -6.28
N ILE A 59 -24.40 19.23 -6.94
CA ILE A 59 -25.19 20.03 -7.90
C ILE A 59 -25.02 19.58 -9.37
N GLY A 60 -24.28 18.49 -9.62
CA GLY A 60 -24.02 18.00 -10.98
C GLY A 60 -23.11 18.90 -11.82
N CYS A 61 -22.16 19.61 -11.20
CA CYS A 61 -21.28 20.56 -11.93
C CYS A 61 -20.25 19.90 -12.86
N GLY A 62 -20.01 18.59 -12.72
CA GLY A 62 -19.06 17.86 -13.56
C GLY A 62 -17.57 18.12 -13.27
N SER A 63 -17.21 18.93 -12.27
CA SER A 63 -15.80 19.23 -11.94
C SER A 63 -15.03 18.05 -11.33
N CYS A 64 -15.74 17.04 -10.81
CA CYS A 64 -15.18 15.85 -10.19
C CYS A 64 -15.29 14.58 -11.05
N ALA A 65 -15.67 14.73 -12.33
CA ALA A 65 -15.80 13.65 -13.31
C ALA A 65 -14.43 13.25 -13.89
#